data_AF-A1RAJ5-F1
#
_entry.id   AF-A1RAJ5-F1
#
_cell.length_a   1.000
_cell.length_b   1.000
_cell.length_c   1.000
_cell.angle_alpha   90.00
_cell.angle_beta   90.00
_cell.angle_gamma   90.00
#
_symmetry.space_group_name_H-M   'P 1'
#
loop_
_entity.id
_entity.type
_entity.pdbx_description
1 polymer ?
#
loop_
_entity_poly.entity_id
_entity_poly.type
_entity_poly.pdbx_seq_one_letter_code
_entity_poly.pdbx_strand_id
1 'polypeptide(L)'
;MWKSGCRGCGNGANAPEVCARVRRVPATWGRQWKRPGYDRGMGETSDFKAAAKTWQTMVDSNQALLLRKSGHDVLWWAEQGRRQGVKNDGELRDWMRDEHGITGYAQYAVSWELFGYPDFMLRDADELIDGQYVNHPRLRPIADALLAWSAETEGVEIQMRKGYVSLHSPRRKFAQVTRTNNTTVDIALRLDAPAEGRLEAVKVREGDFFDRRVRLKKIDDVDDEVLGYLAKALDQNS
;
A
#
# COMPACT_ATOMS: atom_id res chain seq x y z
N MET A 1 68.41 5.52 -29.38
CA MET A 1 67.33 4.76 -30.05
C MET A 1 66.03 5.52 -29.82
N TRP A 2 65.75 6.56 -30.64
CA TRP A 2 64.60 6.66 -31.59
C TRP A 2 63.23 6.37 -30.94
N LYS A 3 62.52 7.43 -30.49
CA LYS A 3 61.30 8.09 -31.08
C LYS A 3 60.08 7.15 -31.15
N SER A 4 58.85 7.46 -30.71
CA SER A 4 57.93 8.62 -30.89
C SER A 4 56.59 8.22 -30.20
N GLY A 5 55.60 9.02 -29.82
CA GLY A 5 55.14 10.37 -30.15
C GLY A 5 53.60 10.40 -29.95
N CYS A 6 53.09 11.50 -29.37
CA CYS A 6 51.75 11.70 -28.79
C CYS A 6 50.52 11.69 -29.73
N ARG A 7 49.33 11.55 -29.12
CA ARG A 7 48.04 12.32 -29.24
C ARG A 7 46.87 11.37 -28.89
N GLY A 8 45.85 11.64 -28.07
CA GLY A 8 45.20 12.88 -27.59
C GLY A 8 43.67 12.73 -27.80
N CYS A 9 42.87 13.16 -26.82
CA CYS A 9 41.38 13.24 -26.77
C CYS A 9 40.63 11.94 -26.43
N GLY A 10 39.60 11.88 -25.57
CA GLY A 10 38.88 12.89 -24.77
C GLY A 10 37.63 12.23 -24.13
N ASN A 11 37.19 12.78 -23.00
CA ASN A 11 35.85 12.76 -22.37
C ASN A 11 35.00 11.47 -22.33
N GLY A 12 34.59 11.06 -21.12
CA GLY A 12 33.36 10.29 -20.93
C GLY A 12 33.24 9.55 -19.61
N ALA A 13 32.57 10.16 -18.64
CA ALA A 13 31.74 9.56 -17.58
C ALA A 13 32.21 8.24 -16.92
N ASN A 14 32.76 8.36 -15.70
CA ASN A 14 32.74 7.27 -14.72
C ASN A 14 31.35 7.18 -14.08
N ALA A 15 30.60 6.13 -14.39
CA ALA A 15 29.52 5.61 -13.57
C ALA A 15 29.83 4.13 -13.28
N PRO A 16 29.86 3.67 -12.01
CA PRO A 16 30.09 2.26 -11.73
C PRO A 16 28.80 1.46 -12.00
N GLU A 17 28.89 0.48 -12.90
CA GLU A 17 27.89 -0.56 -13.09
C GLU A 17 27.71 -1.35 -11.78
N VAL A 18 26.54 -1.21 -11.16
CA VAL A 18 26.07 -2.15 -10.14
C VAL A 18 25.24 -3.20 -10.87
N CYS A 19 25.83 -4.37 -11.13
CA CYS A 19 25.09 -5.56 -11.53
C CYS A 19 24.11 -5.93 -10.41
N ALA A 20 22.84 -5.50 -10.55
CA ALA A 20 21.75 -5.99 -9.73
C ALA A 20 21.51 -7.47 -10.05
N ARG A 21 21.84 -8.32 -9.09
CA ARG A 21 21.60 -9.76 -9.13
C ARG A 21 20.08 -9.99 -8.98
N VAL A 22 19.36 -10.01 -10.10
CA VAL A 22 17.92 -10.35 -10.15
C VAL A 22 17.73 -11.74 -9.51
N ARG A 23 17.06 -11.79 -8.35
CA ARG A 23 16.58 -13.07 -7.80
C ARG A 23 15.53 -13.61 -8.77
N ARG A 24 15.77 -14.81 -9.32
CA ARG A 24 14.78 -15.50 -10.16
C ARG A 24 13.54 -15.78 -9.31
N VAL A 25 12.38 -15.34 -9.79
CA VAL A 25 11.07 -15.84 -9.36
C VAL A 25 11.12 -17.38 -9.40
N PRO A 26 10.72 -18.09 -8.34
CA PRO A 26 10.66 -19.55 -8.39
C PRO A 26 9.79 -19.98 -9.58
N ALA A 27 10.32 -20.85 -10.44
CA ALA A 27 9.65 -21.34 -11.66
C ALA A 27 8.42 -22.25 -11.39
N THR A 28 7.90 -22.25 -10.17
CA THR A 28 6.82 -23.13 -9.70
C THR A 28 5.42 -22.61 -10.03
N TRP A 29 5.28 -21.34 -10.41
CA TRP A 29 3.96 -20.76 -10.74
C TRP A 29 3.42 -21.21 -12.11
N GLY A 30 4.29 -21.59 -13.06
CA GLY A 30 3.89 -21.86 -14.46
C GLY A 30 3.30 -23.23 -14.78
N ARG A 31 3.14 -24.17 -13.82
CA ARG A 31 2.55 -25.51 -14.12
C ARG A 31 1.58 -26.08 -13.08
N GLN A 32 1.40 -25.45 -11.92
CA GLN A 32 0.62 -26.06 -10.84
C GLN A 32 -0.22 -25.09 -10.00
N TRP A 33 -0.48 -23.86 -10.47
CA TRP A 33 -1.52 -23.03 -9.83
C TRP A 33 -2.90 -23.62 -10.12
N LYS A 34 -3.38 -24.47 -9.22
CA LYS A 34 -4.77 -24.91 -9.16
C LYS A 34 -5.57 -23.71 -8.63
N ARG A 35 -6.48 -23.18 -9.46
CA ARG A 35 -7.48 -22.19 -9.03
C ARG A 35 -8.05 -22.60 -7.66
N PRO A 36 -7.96 -21.77 -6.61
CA PRO A 36 -8.58 -22.10 -5.34
C PRO A 36 -10.09 -22.28 -5.55
N GLY A 37 -10.59 -23.47 -5.25
CA GLY A 37 -12.03 -23.67 -5.06
C GLY A 37 -12.42 -22.91 -3.81
N TYR A 38 -13.36 -21.98 -3.94
CA TYR A 38 -13.86 -21.20 -2.81
C TYR A 38 -14.75 -22.11 -1.96
N ASP A 39 -14.13 -22.86 -1.05
CA ASP A 39 -14.83 -23.60 -0.01
C ASP A 39 -14.59 -22.86 1.31
N ARG A 40 -15.67 -22.29 1.85
CA ARG A 40 -15.65 -21.34 2.97
C ARG A 40 -15.43 -22.12 4.28
N GLY A 41 -14.17 -22.35 4.64
CA GLY A 41 -13.75 -22.85 5.96
C GLY A 41 -13.13 -21.74 6.79
N MET A 42 -13.79 -21.36 7.89
CA MET A 42 -13.37 -20.31 8.83
C MET A 42 -11.96 -20.53 9.37
N GLY A 43 -11.06 -19.57 9.12
CA GLY A 43 -9.75 -19.44 9.75
C GLY A 43 -9.76 -18.32 10.81
N GLU A 44 -10.60 -18.43 11.83
CA GLU A 44 -10.61 -17.47 12.94
C GLU A 44 -9.35 -17.62 13.80
N THR A 45 -8.59 -16.52 13.98
CA THR A 45 -7.74 -16.13 15.15
C THR A 45 -6.38 -15.53 14.76
N SER A 46 -5.81 -15.91 13.61
CA SER A 46 -4.52 -15.41 13.10
C SER A 46 -4.64 -13.99 12.56
N ASP A 47 -5.62 -13.78 11.69
CA ASP A 47 -5.70 -12.59 10.85
C ASP A 47 -6.24 -11.39 11.63
N PHE A 48 -7.08 -11.66 12.64
CA PHE A 48 -7.50 -10.68 13.65
C PHE A 48 -6.31 -10.12 14.44
N LYS A 49 -5.34 -10.95 14.83
CA LYS A 49 -4.16 -10.47 15.57
C LYS A 49 -3.24 -9.64 14.70
N ALA A 50 -3.08 -10.00 13.42
CA ALA A 50 -2.28 -9.24 12.48
C ALA A 50 -2.91 -7.86 12.17
N ALA A 51 -4.20 -7.84 11.83
CA ALA A 51 -4.93 -6.60 11.57
C ALA A 51 -4.97 -5.68 12.81
N ALA A 52 -5.22 -6.26 14.00
CA ALA A 52 -5.18 -5.53 15.27
C ALA A 52 -3.80 -4.90 15.55
N LYS A 53 -2.73 -5.63 15.26
CA LYS A 53 -1.36 -5.16 15.45
C LYS A 53 -1.01 -4.01 14.49
N THR A 54 -1.52 -4.00 13.27
CA THR A 54 -1.22 -2.96 12.26
C THR A 54 -1.89 -1.62 12.57
N TRP A 55 -3.17 -1.60 12.96
CA TRP A 55 -3.83 -0.33 13.28
C TRP A 55 -3.43 0.19 14.65
N GLN A 56 -3.19 -0.67 15.65
CA GLN A 56 -2.68 -0.23 16.95
C GLN A 56 -1.30 0.42 16.81
N THR A 57 -0.41 -0.16 15.99
CA THR A 57 0.90 0.46 15.67
C THR A 57 0.74 1.84 15.02
N MET A 58 -0.27 2.01 14.16
CA MET A 58 -0.59 3.30 13.55
C MET A 58 -1.14 4.30 14.59
N VAL A 59 -1.98 3.85 15.51
CA VAL A 59 -2.50 4.67 16.63
C VAL A 59 -1.34 5.16 17.50
N ASP A 60 -0.46 4.26 17.91
CA ASP A 60 0.69 4.57 18.76
C ASP A 60 1.63 5.56 18.05
N SER A 61 1.86 5.36 16.74
CA SER A 61 2.67 6.26 15.92
C SER A 61 2.06 7.67 15.82
N ASN A 62 0.73 7.77 15.69
CA ASN A 62 0.04 9.06 15.62
C ASN A 62 0.04 9.79 16.96
N GLN A 63 -0.13 9.06 18.07
CA GLN A 63 -0.04 9.62 19.43
C GLN A 63 1.38 10.11 19.73
N ALA A 64 2.41 9.34 19.38
CA ALA A 64 3.80 9.74 19.53
C ALA A 64 4.13 11.00 18.69
N LEU A 65 3.59 11.07 17.47
CA LEU A 65 3.74 12.24 16.61
C LEU A 65 3.07 13.49 17.22
N LEU A 66 1.86 13.35 17.76
CA LEU A 66 1.13 14.43 18.44
C LEU A 66 1.93 14.94 19.65
N LEU A 67 2.41 14.03 20.50
CA LEU A 67 3.21 14.37 21.67
C LEU A 67 4.48 15.12 21.27
N ARG A 68 5.21 14.62 20.25
CA ARG A 68 6.43 15.27 19.76
C ARG A 68 6.18 16.67 19.20
N LYS A 69 5.07 16.89 18.49
CA LYS A 69 4.77 18.17 17.84
C LYS A 69 4.19 19.20 18.79
N SER A 70 3.42 18.77 19.78
CA SER A 70 2.63 19.67 20.63
C SER A 70 3.08 19.75 22.08
N GLY A 71 3.92 18.81 22.52
CA GLY A 71 4.32 18.67 23.93
C GLY A 71 3.24 18.05 24.83
N HIS A 72 2.06 17.74 24.29
CA HIS A 72 0.92 17.21 25.02
C HIS A 72 0.40 15.92 24.40
N ASP A 73 -0.10 15.03 25.25
CA ASP A 73 -0.67 13.75 24.84
C ASP A 73 -2.10 13.89 24.31
N VAL A 74 -2.64 12.77 23.84
CA VAL A 74 -3.98 12.71 23.25
C VAL A 74 -5.08 13.06 24.25
N LEU A 75 -4.93 12.69 25.53
CA LEU A 75 -5.93 12.95 26.58
C LEU A 75 -6.03 14.44 26.87
N TRP A 76 -4.89 15.13 26.94
CA TRP A 76 -4.84 16.57 27.10
C TRP A 76 -5.54 17.29 25.95
N TRP A 77 -5.25 16.88 24.71
CA TRP A 77 -5.87 17.47 23.51
C TRP A 77 -7.36 17.17 23.40
N ALA A 78 -7.79 15.97 23.76
CA ALA A 78 -9.21 15.62 23.80
C ALA A 78 -9.94 16.48 24.84
N GLU A 79 -9.35 16.70 26.02
CA GLU A 79 -9.92 17.61 27.01
C GLU A 79 -10.03 19.05 26.49
N GLN A 80 -9.01 19.57 25.78
CA GLN A 80 -9.10 20.89 25.16
C GLN A 80 -10.20 20.94 24.08
N GLY A 81 -10.29 19.91 23.23
CA GLY A 81 -11.34 19.82 22.21
C GLY A 81 -12.75 19.79 22.81
N ARG A 82 -12.95 19.09 23.93
CA ARG A 82 -14.23 19.09 24.68
C ARG A 82 -14.54 20.47 25.24
N ARG A 83 -13.55 21.17 25.80
CA ARG A 83 -13.72 22.54 26.34
C ARG A 83 -14.05 23.56 25.26
N GLN A 84 -13.43 23.42 24.09
CA GLN A 84 -13.73 24.23 22.91
C GLN A 84 -15.11 23.93 22.33
N GLY A 85 -15.72 22.80 22.69
CA GLY A 85 -17.05 22.42 22.22
C GLY A 85 -17.05 21.87 20.80
N VAL A 86 -15.93 21.29 20.36
CA VAL A 86 -15.79 20.65 19.05
C VAL A 86 -16.72 19.44 18.94
N LYS A 87 -17.52 19.37 17.86
CA LYS A 87 -18.59 18.37 17.73
C LYS A 87 -18.30 17.25 16.74
N ASN A 88 -17.32 17.43 15.86
CA ASN A 88 -16.99 16.47 14.80
C ASN A 88 -15.54 16.62 14.32
N ASP A 89 -15.09 15.67 13.50
CA ASP A 89 -13.74 15.62 12.92
C ASP A 89 -13.38 16.83 12.05
N GLY A 90 -14.37 17.47 11.41
CA GLY A 90 -14.15 18.67 10.61
C GLY A 90 -13.73 19.83 11.50
N GLU A 91 -14.59 20.15 12.48
CA GLU A 91 -14.35 21.20 13.46
C GLU A 91 -13.05 20.98 14.24
N LEU A 92 -12.73 19.73 14.61
CA LEU A 92 -11.48 19.42 15.33
C LEU A 92 -10.25 19.77 14.49
N ARG A 93 -10.25 19.35 13.22
CA ARG A 93 -9.11 19.58 12.32
C ARG A 93 -8.94 21.05 12.00
N ASP A 94 -10.03 21.79 11.88
CA ASP A 94 -9.98 23.23 11.65
C ASP A 94 -9.42 23.95 12.88
N TRP A 95 -9.98 23.68 14.06
CA TRP A 95 -9.52 24.25 15.33
C TRP A 95 -8.04 23.96 15.62
N MET A 96 -7.61 22.69 15.54
CA MET A 96 -6.21 22.32 15.80
C MET A 96 -5.22 22.93 14.79
N ARG A 97 -5.65 23.10 13.54
CA ARG A 97 -4.82 23.74 12.51
C ARG A 97 -4.73 25.24 12.76
N ASP A 98 -5.87 25.90 12.93
CA ASP A 98 -5.96 27.36 12.89
C ASP A 98 -5.47 28.00 14.19
N GLU A 99 -5.74 27.37 15.34
CA GLU A 99 -5.33 27.91 16.65
C GLU A 99 -3.98 27.37 17.14
N HIS A 100 -3.58 26.18 16.70
CA HIS A 100 -2.41 25.49 17.25
C HIS A 100 -1.38 25.04 16.20
N GLY A 101 -1.63 25.26 14.91
CA GLY A 101 -0.72 24.87 13.84
C GLY A 101 -0.51 23.35 13.70
N ILE A 102 -1.33 22.53 14.37
CA ILE A 102 -1.23 21.07 14.35
C ILE A 102 -2.02 20.54 13.17
N THR A 103 -1.35 19.81 12.28
CA THR A 103 -1.94 19.27 11.05
C THR A 103 -1.57 17.81 10.81
N GLY A 104 -2.37 17.15 9.96
CA GLY A 104 -2.10 15.79 9.47
C GLY A 104 -2.35 14.72 10.53
N TYR A 105 -1.51 13.69 10.55
CA TYR A 105 -1.75 12.48 11.36
C TYR A 105 -1.87 12.72 12.88
N ALA A 106 -1.30 13.80 13.40
CA ALA A 106 -1.45 14.18 14.81
C ALA A 106 -2.90 14.52 15.18
N GLN A 107 -3.69 15.08 14.24
CA GLN A 107 -5.10 15.40 14.46
C GLN A 107 -5.95 14.13 14.58
N TYR A 108 -5.58 13.05 13.89
CA TYR A 108 -6.32 11.79 13.93
C TYR A 108 -6.23 11.10 15.29
N ALA A 109 -5.10 11.20 15.99
CA ALA A 109 -5.01 10.68 17.35
C ALA A 109 -6.07 11.31 18.28
N VAL A 110 -6.24 12.64 18.21
CA VAL A 110 -7.22 13.37 19.03
C VAL A 110 -8.65 13.07 18.58
N SER A 111 -8.88 12.99 17.26
CA SER A 111 -10.17 12.62 16.67
C SER A 111 -10.64 11.26 17.19
N TRP A 112 -9.76 10.25 17.21
CA TRP A 112 -10.12 8.92 17.67
C TRP A 112 -10.40 8.84 19.17
N GLU A 113 -9.72 9.65 19.97
CA GLU A 113 -10.00 9.78 21.40
C GLU A 113 -11.34 10.47 21.68
N LEU A 114 -11.73 11.43 20.85
CA LEU A 114 -12.98 12.19 21.03
C LEU A 114 -14.20 11.49 20.46
N PHE A 115 -14.08 10.91 19.28
CA PHE A 115 -15.20 10.44 18.46
C PHE A 115 -15.18 8.93 18.25
N GLY A 116 -14.15 8.24 18.74
CA GLY A 116 -13.94 6.82 18.52
C GLY A 116 -13.23 6.51 17.20
N TYR A 117 -12.86 5.26 17.03
CA TYR A 117 -12.21 4.80 15.80
C TYR A 117 -13.21 4.71 14.65
N PRO A 118 -12.80 5.06 13.42
CA PRO A 118 -13.61 4.83 12.24
C PRO A 118 -13.97 3.34 12.10
N ASP A 119 -15.20 3.05 11.69
CA ASP A 119 -15.71 1.67 11.55
C ASP A 119 -14.75 0.76 10.79
N PHE A 120 -14.11 1.25 9.73
CA PHE A 120 -13.21 0.43 8.91
C PHE A 120 -11.95 -0.02 9.64
N MET A 121 -11.61 0.57 10.79
CA MET A 121 -10.51 0.10 11.65
C MET A 121 -10.96 -0.98 12.64
N LEU A 122 -12.26 -1.03 12.92
CA LEU A 122 -12.86 -2.00 13.84
C LEU A 122 -13.35 -3.26 13.13
N ARG A 123 -13.60 -3.16 11.81
CA ARG A 123 -13.97 -4.31 10.96
C ARG A 123 -12.77 -5.22 10.70
N ASP A 124 -13.06 -6.51 10.61
CA ASP A 124 -12.06 -7.48 10.20
C ASP A 124 -11.73 -7.39 8.69
N ALA A 125 -10.68 -8.10 8.29
CA ALA A 125 -10.22 -8.08 6.90
C ALA A 125 -11.27 -8.65 5.93
N ASP A 126 -12.05 -9.65 6.36
CA ASP A 126 -13.07 -10.32 5.54
C ASP A 126 -14.26 -9.39 5.28
N GLU A 127 -14.76 -8.70 6.30
CA GLU A 127 -15.81 -7.70 6.18
C GLU A 127 -15.39 -6.51 5.31
N LEU A 128 -14.13 -6.08 5.41
CA LEU A 128 -13.60 -5.00 4.59
C LEU A 128 -13.50 -5.40 3.11
N ILE A 129 -13.00 -6.60 2.81
CA ILE A 129 -12.92 -7.07 1.41
C ILE A 129 -14.31 -7.41 0.86
N ASP A 130 -15.19 -8.00 1.66
CA ASP A 130 -16.59 -8.27 1.29
C ASP A 130 -17.31 -6.96 0.97
N GLY A 131 -17.14 -5.94 1.81
CA GLY A 131 -17.69 -4.60 1.58
C GLY A 131 -17.22 -3.95 0.27
N GLN A 132 -15.97 -4.20 -0.17
CA GLN A 132 -15.45 -3.67 -1.44
C GLN A 132 -16.18 -4.25 -2.67
N TYR A 133 -16.66 -5.49 -2.57
CA TYR A 133 -17.18 -6.27 -3.71
C TYR A 133 -18.64 -6.73 -3.58
N VAL A 134 -19.35 -6.39 -2.49
CA VAL A 134 -20.75 -6.81 -2.25
C VAL A 134 -21.68 -6.51 -3.44
N ASN A 135 -21.52 -5.36 -4.08
CA ASN A 135 -22.31 -4.95 -5.26
C ASN A 135 -21.63 -5.31 -6.59
N HIS A 136 -20.46 -5.97 -6.55
CA HIS A 136 -19.63 -6.30 -7.70
C HIS A 136 -19.00 -7.71 -7.58
N PRO A 137 -19.80 -8.76 -7.32
CA PRO A 137 -19.28 -10.10 -7.02
C PRO A 137 -18.44 -10.71 -8.16
N ARG A 138 -18.69 -10.29 -9.41
CA ARG A 138 -17.91 -10.74 -10.59
C ARG A 138 -16.44 -10.31 -10.56
N LEU A 139 -16.10 -9.25 -9.83
CA LEU A 139 -14.72 -8.76 -9.71
C LEU A 139 -13.98 -9.35 -8.51
N ARG A 140 -14.70 -9.94 -7.54
CA ARG A 140 -14.13 -10.52 -6.32
C ARG A 140 -13.07 -11.59 -6.61
N PRO A 141 -13.26 -12.52 -7.57
CA PRO A 141 -12.24 -13.52 -7.88
C PRO A 141 -10.88 -12.94 -8.29
N ILE A 142 -10.86 -11.77 -8.94
CA ILE A 142 -9.62 -11.08 -9.32
C ILE A 142 -8.86 -10.66 -8.05
N ALA A 143 -9.56 -10.04 -7.11
CA ALA A 143 -8.97 -9.62 -5.84
C ALA A 143 -8.49 -10.82 -5.02
N ASP A 144 -9.27 -11.90 -4.96
CA ASP A 144 -8.91 -13.13 -4.25
C ASP A 144 -7.62 -13.76 -4.81
N ALA A 145 -7.46 -13.81 -6.13
CA ALA A 145 -6.26 -14.34 -6.75
C ALA A 145 -5.00 -13.50 -6.41
N LEU A 146 -5.14 -12.17 -6.39
CA LEU A 146 -4.04 -11.27 -6.02
C LEU A 146 -3.71 -11.35 -4.53
N LEU A 147 -4.71 -11.49 -3.67
CA LEU A 147 -4.53 -11.70 -2.23
C LEU A 147 -3.86 -13.04 -1.94
N ALA A 148 -4.26 -14.10 -2.63
CA ALA A 148 -3.65 -15.43 -2.49
C ALA A 148 -2.17 -15.40 -2.88
N TRP A 149 -1.83 -14.80 -4.03
CA TRP A 149 -0.42 -14.59 -4.41
C TRP A 149 0.33 -13.78 -3.34
N SER A 150 -0.28 -12.72 -2.81
CA SER A 150 0.34 -11.86 -1.80
C SER A 150 0.60 -12.60 -0.49
N ALA A 151 -0.34 -13.43 -0.04
CA ALA A 151 -0.22 -14.20 1.20
C ALA A 151 0.84 -15.30 1.11
N GLU A 152 1.07 -15.86 -0.08
CA GLU A 152 2.09 -16.88 -0.32
C GLU A 152 3.47 -16.29 -0.65
N THR A 153 3.57 -14.98 -0.88
CA THR A 153 4.84 -14.32 -1.26
C THR A 153 5.55 -13.76 -0.04
N GLU A 154 6.76 -14.28 0.21
CA GLU A 154 7.62 -13.78 1.29
C GLU A 154 7.93 -12.28 1.12
N GLY A 155 7.85 -11.54 2.23
CA GLY A 155 8.12 -10.11 2.25
C GLY A 155 6.93 -9.23 1.86
N VAL A 156 5.74 -9.79 1.65
CA VAL A 156 4.51 -9.03 1.43
C VAL A 156 3.69 -8.95 2.73
N GLU A 157 3.40 -7.73 3.18
CA GLU A 157 2.39 -7.45 4.19
C GLU A 157 1.13 -6.91 3.50
N ILE A 158 -0.02 -7.51 3.80
CA ILE A 158 -1.33 -7.13 3.27
C ILE A 158 -2.01 -6.20 4.28
N GLN A 159 -2.43 -5.03 3.81
CA GLN A 159 -3.27 -4.12 4.59
C GLN A 159 -4.62 -3.91 3.90
N MET A 160 -5.66 -4.43 4.53
CA MET A 160 -7.04 -4.26 4.07
C MET A 160 -7.56 -2.87 4.44
N ARG A 161 -8.18 -2.17 3.48
CA ARG A 161 -8.82 -0.86 3.70
C ARG A 161 -10.25 -0.90 3.15
N LYS A 162 -11.09 0.08 3.51
CA LYS A 162 -12.50 0.13 3.08
C LYS A 162 -12.70 0.11 1.55
N GLY A 163 -11.76 0.68 0.78
CA GLY A 163 -11.91 0.86 -0.67
C GLY A 163 -10.81 0.24 -1.53
N TYR A 164 -9.78 -0.33 -0.92
CA TYR A 164 -8.64 -0.91 -1.61
C TYR A 164 -7.85 -1.83 -0.69
N VAL A 165 -6.95 -2.62 -1.26
CA VAL A 165 -5.93 -3.39 -0.55
C VAL A 165 -4.58 -2.76 -0.81
N SER A 166 -3.77 -2.54 0.23
CA SER A 166 -2.37 -2.13 0.08
C SER A 166 -1.44 -3.30 0.30
N LEU A 167 -0.42 -3.40 -0.54
CA LEU A 167 0.64 -4.38 -0.42
C LEU A 167 1.95 -3.66 -0.06
N HIS A 168 2.56 -4.09 1.03
CA HIS A 168 3.74 -3.49 1.61
C HIS A 168 4.90 -4.47 1.59
N SER A 169 6.09 -3.95 1.26
CA SER A 169 7.34 -4.61 1.59
C SER A 169 7.75 -4.22 3.01
N PRO A 170 8.82 -4.80 3.58
CA PRO A 170 9.36 -4.34 4.85
C PRO A 170 9.76 -2.84 4.85
N ARG A 171 9.98 -2.27 3.67
CA ARG A 171 10.54 -0.93 3.49
C ARG A 171 9.50 0.13 3.14
N ARG A 172 8.54 -0.19 2.25
CA ARG A 172 7.46 0.74 1.83
C ARG A 172 6.32 0.02 1.09
N LYS A 173 5.19 0.71 0.95
CA LYS A 173 4.10 0.30 0.05
C LYS A 173 4.62 0.19 -1.39
N PHE A 174 4.39 -0.94 -2.04
CA PHE A 174 4.85 -1.19 -3.42
C PHE A 174 3.70 -1.42 -4.41
N ALA A 175 2.53 -1.81 -3.93
CA ALA A 175 1.35 -1.95 -4.78
C ALA A 175 0.04 -1.61 -4.05
N GLN A 176 -0.99 -1.32 -4.85
CA GLN A 176 -2.36 -1.12 -4.39
C GLN A 176 -3.33 -1.81 -5.34
N VAL A 177 -4.17 -2.69 -4.81
CA VAL A 177 -5.27 -3.33 -5.54
C VAL A 177 -6.55 -2.54 -5.26
N THR A 178 -7.18 -2.02 -6.31
CA THR A 178 -8.37 -1.16 -6.16
C THR A 178 -9.44 -1.55 -7.15
N ARG A 179 -10.67 -1.71 -6.68
CA ARG A 179 -11.84 -1.73 -7.56
C ARG A 179 -12.09 -0.31 -8.09
N THR A 180 -11.45 0.05 -9.20
CA THR A 180 -11.49 1.42 -9.73
C THR A 180 -12.87 1.81 -10.24
N ASN A 181 -13.62 0.87 -10.81
CA ASN A 181 -14.99 1.11 -11.30
C ASN A 181 -15.83 -0.18 -11.18
N ASN A 182 -17.01 -0.19 -11.78
CA ASN A 182 -17.95 -1.30 -11.67
C ASN A 182 -17.57 -2.54 -12.50
N THR A 183 -16.53 -2.46 -13.34
CA THR A 183 -16.11 -3.51 -14.27
C THR A 183 -14.61 -3.84 -14.21
N THR A 184 -13.81 -3.14 -13.41
CA THR A 184 -12.36 -3.35 -13.36
C THR A 184 -11.78 -3.30 -11.95
N VAL A 185 -10.73 -4.11 -11.78
CA VAL A 185 -9.78 -4.04 -10.67
C VAL A 185 -8.46 -3.56 -11.24
N ASP A 186 -7.91 -2.47 -10.71
CA ASP A 186 -6.61 -1.97 -11.12
C ASP A 186 -5.56 -2.32 -10.06
N ILE A 187 -4.37 -2.68 -10.50
CA ILE A 187 -3.17 -2.80 -9.68
C ILE A 187 -2.31 -1.60 -9.98
N ALA A 188 -2.19 -0.68 -9.03
CA ALA A 188 -1.24 0.43 -9.09
C ALA A 188 0.10 -0.04 -8.48
N LEU A 189 1.21 0.23 -9.16
CA LEU A 189 2.52 -0.33 -8.89
C LEU A 189 3.57 0.77 -8.77
N ARG A 190 4.41 0.69 -7.74
CA ARG A 190 5.62 1.49 -7.61
C ARG A 190 6.72 0.72 -8.31
N LEU A 191 6.85 0.92 -9.61
CA LEU A 191 7.65 0.04 -10.47
C LEU A 191 8.40 0.85 -11.51
N ASP A 192 9.73 0.78 -11.47
CA ASP A 192 10.58 1.27 -12.55
C ASP A 192 10.63 0.23 -13.68
N ALA A 193 9.76 0.43 -14.66
CA ALA A 193 9.70 -0.34 -15.90
C ALA A 193 9.11 0.52 -17.04
N PRO A 194 9.44 0.26 -18.32
CA PRO A 194 8.76 0.89 -19.46
C PRO A 194 7.25 0.61 -19.43
N ALA A 195 6.43 1.60 -19.79
CA ALA A 195 5.00 1.42 -19.94
C ALA A 195 4.69 0.78 -21.30
N GLU A 196 4.64 -0.55 -21.32
CA GLU A 196 4.46 -1.35 -22.53
C GLU A 196 3.44 -2.47 -22.29
N GLY A 197 2.77 -2.89 -23.37
CA GLY A 197 1.76 -3.95 -23.31
C GLY A 197 0.61 -3.61 -22.36
N ARG A 198 0.46 -4.40 -21.29
CA ARG A 198 -0.58 -4.24 -20.28
C ARG A 198 -0.22 -3.24 -19.17
N LEU A 199 1.05 -2.84 -19.11
CA LEU A 199 1.55 -1.91 -18.09
C LEU A 199 1.39 -0.47 -18.58
N GLU A 200 0.42 0.23 -18.01
CA GLU A 200 0.08 1.60 -18.35
C GLU A 200 0.85 2.59 -17.47
N ALA A 201 1.30 3.71 -18.05
CA ALA A 201 1.79 4.84 -17.27
C ALA A 201 0.63 5.58 -16.60
N VAL A 202 0.79 5.93 -15.33
CA VAL A 202 -0.19 6.73 -14.59
C VAL A 202 0.41 8.09 -14.24
N LYS A 203 -0.38 9.15 -14.42
CA LYS A 203 0.00 10.48 -13.95
C LYS A 203 -0.05 10.50 -12.42
N VAL A 204 1.12 10.50 -11.81
CA VAL A 204 1.30 10.55 -10.36
C VAL A 204 0.88 11.93 -9.85
N ARG A 205 0.01 11.97 -8.84
CA ARG A 205 -0.31 13.21 -8.12
C ARG A 205 0.77 13.48 -7.07
N GLU A 206 0.90 14.73 -6.63
CA GLU A 206 1.85 15.06 -5.57
C GLU A 206 1.57 14.21 -4.31
N GLY A 207 2.58 13.45 -3.86
CA GLY A 207 2.48 12.52 -2.74
C GLY A 207 2.05 11.08 -3.09
N ASP A 208 1.73 10.79 -4.34
CA ASP A 208 1.53 9.42 -4.84
C ASP A 208 2.86 8.85 -5.38
N PHE A 209 2.97 7.52 -5.42
CA PHE A 209 4.19 6.82 -5.84
C PHE A 209 3.92 5.68 -6.82
N PHE A 210 2.66 5.51 -7.25
CA PHE A 210 2.26 4.50 -8.24
C PHE A 210 2.25 5.12 -9.63
N ASP A 211 3.36 5.00 -10.35
CA ASP A 211 3.52 5.53 -11.70
C ASP A 211 3.21 4.49 -12.79
N ARG A 212 2.96 3.24 -12.40
CA ARG A 212 2.53 2.15 -13.27
C ARG A 212 1.21 1.56 -12.82
N ARG A 213 0.42 1.07 -13.78
CA ARG A 213 -0.85 0.39 -13.51
C ARG A 213 -1.08 -0.75 -14.49
N VAL A 214 -1.69 -1.81 -13.98
CA VAL A 214 -2.34 -2.84 -14.81
C VAL A 214 -3.83 -2.86 -14.50
N ARG A 215 -4.66 -2.92 -15.55
CA ARG A 215 -6.12 -3.00 -15.43
C ARG A 215 -6.62 -4.41 -15.73
N LEU A 216 -7.42 -4.96 -14.83
CA LEU A 216 -7.95 -6.32 -14.88
C LEU A 216 -9.47 -6.29 -14.97
N LYS A 217 -10.04 -7.11 -15.85
CA LYS A 217 -11.49 -7.20 -16.13
C LYS A 217 -12.06 -8.58 -15.79
N LYS A 218 -11.24 -9.61 -15.87
CA LYS A 218 -11.62 -11.00 -15.58
C LYS A 218 -10.49 -11.73 -14.86
N ILE A 219 -10.81 -12.86 -14.25
CA ILE A 219 -9.85 -13.70 -13.52
C ILE A 219 -8.66 -14.15 -14.38
N ASP A 220 -8.89 -14.43 -15.66
CA ASP A 220 -7.83 -14.85 -16.59
C ASP A 220 -6.79 -13.75 -16.87
N ASP A 221 -7.11 -12.50 -16.53
CA ASP A 221 -6.16 -11.39 -16.64
C ASP A 221 -5.11 -11.45 -15.52
N VAL A 222 -5.29 -12.26 -14.47
CA VAL A 222 -4.29 -12.56 -13.44
C VAL A 222 -3.43 -13.72 -13.91
N ASP A 223 -2.45 -13.41 -14.75
CA ASP A 223 -1.52 -14.34 -15.36
C ASP A 223 -0.08 -14.11 -14.88
N ASP A 224 0.85 -14.94 -15.36
CA ASP A 224 2.28 -14.86 -14.99
C ASP A 224 2.90 -13.50 -15.31
N GLU A 225 2.41 -12.78 -16.31
CA GLU A 225 2.88 -11.44 -16.65
C GLU A 225 2.53 -10.45 -15.52
N VAL A 226 1.27 -10.46 -15.07
CA VAL A 226 0.80 -9.60 -13.98
C VAL A 226 1.48 -9.92 -12.65
N LEU A 227 1.62 -11.20 -12.32
CA LEU A 227 2.33 -11.64 -11.12
C LEU A 227 3.82 -11.28 -11.20
N GLY A 228 4.41 -11.32 -12.40
CA GLY A 228 5.76 -10.86 -12.66
C GLY A 228 5.96 -9.36 -12.38
N TYR A 229 5.01 -8.51 -12.75
CA TYR A 229 5.06 -7.08 -12.41
C TYR A 229 4.98 -6.84 -10.89
N LEU A 230 4.13 -7.58 -10.17
CA LEU A 230 4.02 -7.50 -8.72
C LEU A 230 5.31 -7.95 -8.02
N ALA A 231 5.89 -9.07 -8.45
CA ALA A 231 7.15 -9.57 -7.91
C ALA A 231 8.31 -8.58 -8.15
N LYS A 232 8.40 -8.00 -9.35
CA LYS A 232 9.41 -6.98 -9.68
C LYS A 232 9.22 -5.71 -8.85
N ALA A 233 7.97 -5.28 -8.67
CA ALA A 233 7.66 -4.15 -7.78
C ALA A 233 8.06 -4.47 -6.34
N LEU A 234 7.77 -5.66 -5.82
CA LEU A 234 8.21 -6.05 -4.48
C LEU A 234 9.74 -5.99 -4.35
N ASP A 235 10.49 -6.56 -5.29
CA ASP A 235 11.97 -6.59 -5.28
C ASP A 235 12.58 -5.18 -5.26
N GLN A 236 12.11 -4.27 -6.14
CA GLN A 236 12.60 -2.88 -6.20
C GLN A 236 12.23 -2.04 -4.96
N ASN A 237 11.30 -2.53 -4.15
CA ASN A 237 10.76 -1.80 -3.00
C ASN A 237 11.06 -2.48 -1.67
N SER A 238 11.69 -3.64 -1.63
CA SER A 238 12.10 -4.31 -0.39
C SER A 238 13.37 -3.71 0.20
#